data_AF-A0A9D6JVZ1-F1
#
_entry.id   AF-A0A9D6JVZ1-F1
#
_cell.length_a   1.000
_cell.length_b   1.000
_cell.length_c   1.000
_cell.angle_alpha   90.00
_cell.angle_beta   90.00
_cell.angle_gamma   90.00
#
_symmetry.space_group_name_H-M   'P 1'
#
loop_
_entity.id
_entity.type
_entity.pdbx_description
1 polymer ?
#
loop_
_entity_poly.entity_id
_entity_poly.type
_entity_poly.pdbx_seq_one_letter_code
_entity_poly.pdbx_strand_id
1 'polypeptide(L)'
;MNNFELISLYENVAVITSHMLDAARTGDWELLARLERDCTSRVQSIRDNEIPIELPADMRDKKIRIIKKILADDREIRDITEPWMARLSDLMKNSGTTRKLAQTYGAGNSA
;
A
#
# COMPACT_ATOMS: atom_id res chain seq x y z
N MET A 1 21.12 -17.87 -0.09
CA MET A 1 19.88 -17.91 -0.88
C MET A 1 20.22 -18.42 -2.27
N ASN A 2 19.47 -19.37 -2.80
CA ASN A 2 19.63 -19.88 -4.18
C ASN A 2 18.56 -19.29 -5.12
N ASN A 3 18.65 -19.60 -6.41
CA ASN A 3 17.74 -19.07 -7.44
C ASN A 3 16.26 -19.41 -7.19
N PHE A 4 15.96 -20.63 -6.74
CA PHE A 4 14.58 -21.07 -6.47
C PHE A 4 13.99 -20.40 -5.22
N GLU A 5 14.80 -20.21 -4.18
CA GLU A 5 14.43 -19.48 -2.97
C GLU A 5 14.13 -18.01 -3.30
N LEU A 6 14.94 -17.37 -4.15
CA LEU A 6 14.71 -16.00 -4.59
C LEU A 6 13.38 -15.85 -5.34
N ILE A 7 13.12 -16.73 -6.31
CA ILE A 7 11.85 -16.71 -7.05
C ILE A 7 10.65 -16.94 -6.12
N SER A 8 10.77 -17.89 -5.20
CA SER A 8 9.72 -18.16 -4.20
C SER A 8 9.43 -16.93 -3.33
N LEU A 9 10.45 -16.14 -2.95
CA LEU A 9 10.23 -14.90 -2.20
C LEU A 9 9.44 -13.87 -3.01
N TYR A 10 9.77 -13.68 -4.29
CA TYR A 10 9.01 -12.78 -5.16
C TYR A 10 7.56 -13.25 -5.33
N GLU A 11 7.34 -14.56 -5.52
CA GLU A 11 5.98 -15.13 -5.61
C GLU A 11 5.18 -14.88 -4.33
N ASN A 12 5.80 -15.04 -3.16
CA ASN A 12 5.16 -14.74 -1.88
C ASN A 12 4.77 -13.27 -1.74
N VAL A 13 5.62 -12.35 -2.20
CA VAL A 13 5.26 -10.91 -2.23
C VAL A 13 4.05 -10.70 -3.13
N ALA A 14 4.05 -11.26 -4.35
CA ALA A 14 2.92 -11.13 -5.27
C ALA A 14 1.60 -11.70 -4.74
N VAL A 15 1.64 -12.79 -3.97
CA VAL A 15 0.46 -13.33 -3.28
C VAL A 15 -0.06 -12.32 -2.25
N ILE A 16 0.82 -11.74 -1.44
CA ILE A 16 0.41 -10.77 -0.42
C ILE A 16 -0.14 -9.50 -1.06
N THR A 17 0.49 -8.98 -2.12
CA THR A 17 -0.03 -7.81 -2.85
C THR A 17 -1.39 -8.10 -3.48
N SER A 18 -1.65 -9.33 -3.94
CA SER A 18 -2.97 -9.73 -4.43
C SER A 18 -4.02 -9.70 -3.31
N HIS A 19 -3.69 -10.21 -2.12
CA HIS A 19 -4.58 -10.13 -0.96
C HIS A 19 -4.80 -8.69 -0.48
N MET A 20 -3.78 -7.83 -0.57
CA MET A 20 -3.93 -6.40 -0.30
C MET A 20 -4.93 -5.76 -1.28
N LEU A 21 -4.84 -6.09 -2.56
CA LEU A 21 -5.78 -5.61 -3.56
C LEU A 21 -7.21 -6.07 -3.28
N ASP A 22 -7.39 -7.35 -2.92
CA ASP A 22 -8.72 -7.86 -2.54
C ASP A 22 -9.28 -7.15 -1.30
N ALA A 23 -8.45 -6.91 -0.28
CA ALA A 23 -8.83 -6.15 0.91
C ALA A 23 -9.22 -4.69 0.58
N ALA A 24 -8.47 -4.04 -0.32
CA ALA A 24 -8.79 -2.69 -0.78
C ALA A 24 -10.13 -2.66 -1.53
N ARG A 25 -10.37 -3.64 -2.42
CA ARG A 25 -11.63 -3.76 -3.18
C ARG A 25 -12.85 -4.01 -2.29
N THR A 26 -12.69 -4.75 -1.19
CA THR A 26 -13.77 -4.99 -0.22
C THR A 26 -13.89 -3.91 0.85
N GLY A 27 -12.94 -2.98 0.93
CA GLY A 27 -12.91 -1.91 1.93
C GLY A 27 -12.49 -2.38 3.32
N ASP A 28 -11.84 -3.54 3.43
CA ASP A 28 -11.29 -4.05 4.70
C ASP A 28 -9.94 -3.38 5.01
N TRP A 29 -10.02 -2.14 5.53
CA TRP A 29 -8.85 -1.30 5.77
C TRP A 29 -7.94 -1.84 6.88
N GLU A 30 -8.48 -2.56 7.86
CA GLU A 30 -7.68 -3.20 8.91
C GLU A 30 -6.86 -4.36 8.36
N LEU A 31 -7.48 -5.20 7.53
CA LEU A 31 -6.78 -6.28 6.83
C LEU A 31 -5.72 -5.71 5.88
N LEU A 32 -6.05 -4.66 5.10
CA LEU A 32 -5.11 -4.00 4.21
C LEU A 32 -3.87 -3.50 4.96
N ALA A 33 -4.06 -2.79 6.08
CA ALA A 33 -2.95 -2.30 6.90
C ALA A 33 -2.12 -3.42 7.53
N ARG A 34 -2.73 -4.56 7.89
CA ARG A 34 -1.99 -5.74 8.38
C ARG A 34 -1.13 -6.34 7.28
N LEU A 35 -1.72 -6.57 6.11
CA LEU A 35 -1.02 -7.15 4.96
C LEU A 35 0.11 -6.25 4.45
N GLU A 36 -0.04 -4.93 4.51
CA GLU A 36 1.02 -3.96 4.17
C GLU A 36 2.27 -4.14 5.04
N ARG A 37 2.10 -4.34 6.36
CA ARG A 37 3.22 -4.60 7.28
C ARG A 37 3.93 -5.90 6.95
N ASP A 38 3.16 -6.95 6.65
CA ASP A 38 3.70 -8.26 6.27
C ASP A 38 4.46 -8.18 4.92
N CYS A 39 3.91 -7.45 3.96
CA CYS A 39 4.54 -7.19 2.66
C CYS A 39 5.87 -6.45 2.84
N THR A 40 5.88 -5.38 3.64
CA THR A 40 7.07 -4.57 3.92
C THR A 40 8.20 -5.40 4.53
N SER A 41 7.88 -6.26 5.51
CA SER A 41 8.87 -7.16 6.14
C SER A 41 9.50 -8.13 5.13
N ARG A 42 8.70 -8.66 4.19
CA ARG A 42 9.18 -9.61 3.17
C ARG A 42 10.00 -8.94 2.08
N VAL A 43 9.58 -7.76 1.61
CA VAL A 43 10.36 -6.95 0.67
C VAL A 43 11.71 -6.59 1.29
N GLN A 44 11.73 -6.21 2.57
CA GLN A 44 12.98 -5.94 3.27
C GLN A 44 13.87 -7.18 3.36
N SER A 45 13.29 -8.34 3.65
CA SER A 45 14.02 -9.62 3.64
C SER A 45 14.64 -9.94 2.29
N ILE A 46 13.96 -9.62 1.17
CA ILE A 46 14.55 -9.75 -0.17
C ILE A 46 15.75 -8.81 -0.30
N ARG A 47 15.61 -7.54 0.04
CA ARG A 47 16.69 -6.55 -0.08
C ARG A 47 17.94 -6.92 0.72
N ASP A 48 17.76 -7.49 1.91
CA ASP A 48 18.87 -7.82 2.80
C ASP A 48 19.57 -9.14 2.42
N ASN A 49 18.88 -10.05 1.73
CA ASN A 49 19.39 -11.38 1.41
C ASN A 49 19.63 -11.61 -0.09
N GLU A 50 19.25 -10.66 -0.95
CA GLU A 50 19.51 -10.72 -2.39
C GLU A 50 21.01 -10.51 -2.64
N ILE A 51 21.72 -11.64 -2.71
CA ILE A 51 23.04 -11.69 -3.30
C ILE A 51 22.85 -11.52 -4.83
N PRO A 52 23.74 -10.82 -5.54
CA PRO A 52 23.75 -10.81 -7.00
C PRO A 52 24.00 -12.22 -7.53
N ILE A 53 22.93 -13.00 -7.69
CA ILE A 53 23.00 -14.34 -8.24
C ILE A 53 22.69 -14.23 -9.73
N GLU A 54 23.54 -14.81 -10.57
CA GLU A 54 23.25 -14.93 -12.00
C GLU A 54 22.06 -15.87 -12.18
N LEU A 55 20.91 -15.26 -12.49
CA LEU A 55 19.70 -16.00 -12.81
C LEU A 55 19.76 -16.49 -14.26
N PRO A 56 19.46 -17.78 -14.50
CA PRO A 56 19.12 -18.30 -15.82
C PRO A 56 18.04 -17.46 -16.52
N ALA A 57 18.04 -17.43 -17.85
CA ALA A 57 17.17 -16.54 -18.61
C ALA A 57 15.68 -16.73 -18.33
N ASP A 58 15.23 -17.98 -18.22
CA ASP A 58 13.87 -18.37 -17.86
C ASP A 58 13.46 -17.86 -16.46
N MET A 59 14.38 -17.92 -15.49
CA MET A 59 14.14 -17.42 -14.13
C MET A 59 14.12 -15.89 -14.07
N ARG A 60 14.95 -15.20 -14.86
CA ARG A 60 14.86 -13.75 -15.00
C ARG A 60 13.52 -13.32 -15.58
N ASP A 61 13.06 -13.98 -16.63
CA ASP A 61 11.76 -13.69 -17.24
C ASP A 61 10.62 -13.93 -16.25
N LYS A 62 10.72 -15.01 -15.45
CA LYS A 62 9.78 -15.29 -14.37
C LYS A 62 9.77 -14.18 -13.32
N LYS A 63 10.94 -13.77 -12.82
CA LYS A 63 11.09 -12.65 -11.88
C LYS A 63 10.46 -11.37 -12.42
N ILE A 64 10.72 -11.02 -13.69
CA ILE A 64 10.15 -9.83 -14.35
C ILE A 64 8.62 -9.90 -14.38
N ARG A 65 8.03 -11.05 -14.73
CA ARG A 65 6.56 -11.23 -14.73
C ARG A 65 5.96 -11.01 -13.35
N ILE A 66 6.60 -11.54 -12.31
CA ILE A 66 6.14 -11.39 -10.92
C ILE A 66 6.19 -9.92 -10.49
N ILE A 67 7.30 -9.23 -10.75
CA ILE A 67 7.46 -7.80 -10.43
C ILE A 67 6.38 -6.95 -11.13
N LYS A 68 6.11 -7.22 -12.41
CA LYS A 68 5.05 -6.52 -13.16
C LYS A 68 3.67 -6.72 -12.52
N LYS A 69 3.38 -7.93 -12.02
CA LYS A 69 2.12 -8.19 -11.30
C LYS A 69 2.03 -7.38 -10.01
N ILE A 70 3.07 -7.41 -9.17
CA ILE A 70 3.14 -6.64 -7.92
C ILE A 70 2.87 -5.15 -8.20
N LEU A 71 3.56 -4.58 -9.19
CA LEU A 71 3.40 -3.17 -9.54
C LEU A 71 1.99 -2.82 -10.07
N ALA A 72 1.35 -3.75 -10.78
CA ALA A 72 -0.02 -3.57 -11.25
C ALA A 72 -1.02 -3.61 -10.09
N ASP A 73 -0.89 -4.57 -9.18
CA ASP A 73 -1.73 -4.66 -7.98
C ASP A 73 -1.56 -3.40 -7.10
N ASP A 74 -0.32 -2.97 -6.86
CA ASP A 74 0.04 -1.76 -6.11
C ASP A 74 -0.56 -0.48 -6.72
N ARG A 75 -0.63 -0.41 -8.07
CA ARG A 75 -1.26 0.71 -8.75
C ARG A 75 -2.76 0.72 -8.48
N GLU A 76 -3.43 -0.42 -8.60
CA GLU A 76 -4.87 -0.51 -8.38
C GLU A 76 -5.25 -0.24 -6.90
N ILE A 77 -4.43 -0.68 -5.95
CA ILE A 77 -4.60 -0.34 -4.53
C ILE A 77 -4.56 1.19 -4.32
N ARG A 78 -3.62 1.90 -4.97
CA ARG A 78 -3.55 3.37 -4.89
C ARG A 78 -4.78 4.02 -5.52
N ASP A 79 -5.20 3.55 -6.69
CA ASP A 79 -6.39 4.05 -7.38
C ASP A 79 -7.66 3.93 -6.50
N ILE A 80 -7.74 2.91 -5.63
CA ILE A 80 -8.83 2.73 -4.66
C ILE A 80 -8.67 3.63 -3.43
N THR A 81 -7.47 3.71 -2.87
CA THR A 81 -7.23 4.31 -1.54
C THR A 81 -7.02 5.83 -1.59
N GLU A 82 -6.38 6.36 -2.64
CA GLU A 82 -6.04 7.79 -2.75
C GLU A 82 -7.27 8.72 -2.82
N PRO A 83 -8.34 8.41 -3.59
CA PRO A 83 -9.50 9.30 -3.68
C PRO A 83 -10.24 9.48 -2.35
N TRP A 84 -10.38 8.40 -1.57
CA TRP A 84 -11.04 8.46 -0.27
C TRP A 84 -10.23 9.28 0.73
N MET A 85 -8.90 9.13 0.74
CA MET A 85 -8.00 9.93 1.57
C MET A 85 -8.06 11.42 1.23
N ALA A 86 -8.12 11.78 -0.06
CA ALA A 86 -8.31 13.16 -0.49
C ALA A 86 -9.63 13.73 0.04
N ARG A 87 -10.73 12.98 -0.08
CA ARG A 87 -12.05 13.39 0.43
C ARG A 87 -12.07 13.56 1.94
N LEU A 88 -11.44 12.65 2.69
CA LEU A 88 -11.33 12.74 4.15
C LEU A 88 -10.56 14.00 4.56
N SER A 89 -9.43 14.29 3.89
CA SER A 89 -8.64 15.50 4.12
C SER A 89 -9.49 16.77 3.95
N ASP A 90 -10.30 16.84 2.91
CA ASP A 90 -11.16 18.00 2.65
C ASP A 90 -12.29 18.15 3.67
N LEU A 91 -12.92 17.04 4.09
CA LEU A 91 -13.91 17.06 5.18
C LEU A 91 -13.30 17.58 6.48
N MET A 92 -12.07 17.16 6.82
CA MET A 92 -11.37 17.62 8.00
C MET A 92 -11.05 19.12 7.94
N LYS A 93 -10.56 19.64 6.80
CA LYS A 93 -10.30 21.08 6.60
C LYS A 93 -11.57 21.93 6.77
N ASN A 94 -12.68 21.45 6.20
CA ASN A 94 -13.96 22.15 6.26
C ASN A 94 -14.50 22.19 7.70
N SER A 95 -14.42 21.08 8.44
CA SER A 95 -14.86 21.03 9.84
C SER A 95 -14.08 21.99 10.75
N GLY A 96 -12.76 22.14 10.53
CA GLY A 96 -11.93 23.12 11.25
C GLY A 96 -12.30 24.56 10.93
N THR A 97 -12.62 24.83 9.67
CA THR A 97 -13.06 26.16 9.20
C THR A 97 -14.42 26.54 9.83
N THR A 98 -15.38 25.60 9.85
CA THR A 98 -16.68 25.81 10.51
C THR A 98 -16.54 26.08 12.00
N ARG A 99 -15.65 25.36 12.70
CA ARG A 99 -15.40 25.59 14.13
C ARG A 99 -14.78 26.96 14.41
N LYS A 100 -13.83 27.40 13.59
CA LYS A 100 -13.18 28.72 13.71
C LYS A 100 -14.17 29.88 13.45
N LEU A 101 -15.05 29.72 12.47
CA LEU A 101 -16.14 30.68 12.21
C LEU A 101 -17.13 30.72 13.38
N ALA A 102 -17.58 29.57 13.89
CA ALA A 102 -18.47 29.52 15.05
C ALA A 102 -17.86 30.19 16.30
N GLN A 103 -16.55 30.04 16.53
CA GLN A 103 -15.86 30.71 17.64
C GLN A 103 -15.76 32.23 17.47
N THR A 104 -15.53 32.71 16.25
CA THR A 104 -15.41 34.16 15.98
C THR A 104 -16.75 34.88 16.03
N TYR A 105 -17.83 34.24 15.58
CA TYR A 105 -19.19 34.80 15.68
C TYR A 105 -19.85 34.56 17.05
N GLY A 106 -19.48 33.50 17.78
CA GLY A 106 -20.01 33.20 19.12
C GLY A 106 -19.35 34.01 20.25
N ALA A 107 -18.11 34.47 20.08
CA ALA A 107 -17.43 35.33 21.05
C ALA A 107 -17.92 36.80 21.04
N GLY A 108 -18.78 37.19 20.10
CA GLY A 108 -19.36 38.53 20.00
C GLY A 108 -20.64 38.75 20.81
N ASN A 109 -21.15 37.75 21.54
CA ASN A 109 -22.40 37.83 22.30
C ASN A 109 -22.20 37.50 23.79
N SER A 110 -21.25 38.20 24.43
CA SER A 110 -21.13 38.26 25.89
C SER A 110 -21.00 39.73 26.26
N ALA A 111 -22.15 40.37 26.46
CA ALA A 111 -22.31 41.65 27.15
C ALA A 111 -22.61 41.37 28.62
#